data_AF-A0A1E4T5T5-F1
#
_entry.id   AF-A0A1E4T5T5-F1
#
_cell.length_a   1.000
_cell.length_b   1.000
_cell.length_c   1.000
_cell.angle_alpha   90.00
_cell.angle_beta   90.00
_cell.angle_gamma   90.00
#
_symmetry.space_group_name_H-M   'P 1'
#
loop_
_entity.id
_entity.type
_entity.pdbx_description
1 polymer ?
#
loop_
_entity_poly.entity_id
_entity_poly.type
_entity_poly.pdbx_seq_one_letter_code
_entity_poly.pdbx_strand_id
1 'polypeptide(L)'
;MGDLELIEESLRKIFDLKLLHSKEVARQELEKKLEKTQEDLRLELEKKLTALEVAKDEEMKQFTVKLDELKLTEEGNFQFNEDLGDPILNQIKRMFPRIRLDLDESGTSSAEEQKLVDDYNPNYEEMETFGLVRDPKAYEQMLVVQERFKDRGIPERSWMPLFLKYHVTARLCYDAKDSKNWNELMIKVFENYDFDTKEDQIRYHIHTFTVNPDKPVKEQLLTWANLGLEHHTLGLLDAQRLRYARFLKEHNFSPLAISAKKLRDYEAFIKHINDFAPPNVAVPDKTLVDDEFSSTSFALANKEKYMRNRVTPFGYSR
;
A
#
# COMPACT_ATOMS: atom_id res chain seq x y z
N MET A 1 51.69 63.98 49.31
CA MET A 1 51.20 62.58 49.24
C MET A 1 49.89 62.49 48.47
N GLY A 2 48.94 63.41 48.59
CA GLY A 2 47.64 63.34 47.88
C GLY A 2 47.70 63.38 46.34
N ASP A 3 48.68 64.04 45.74
CA ASP A 3 48.74 64.15 44.26
C ASP A 3 49.16 62.84 43.57
N LEU A 4 49.89 61.96 44.27
CA LEU A 4 50.37 60.69 43.71
C LEU A 4 49.26 59.63 43.63
N GLU A 5 48.40 59.58 44.65
CA GLU A 5 47.21 58.70 44.67
C GLU A 5 46.20 59.11 43.59
N LEU A 6 45.99 60.42 43.38
CA LEU A 6 45.13 60.95 42.31
C LEU A 6 45.63 60.59 40.91
N ILE A 7 46.94 60.59 40.69
CA ILE A 7 47.56 60.19 39.43
C ILE A 7 47.41 58.67 39.22
N GLU A 8 47.63 57.87 40.26
CA GLU A 8 47.53 56.41 40.18
C GLU A 8 46.08 55.94 39.93
N GLU A 9 45.11 56.58 40.56
CA GLU A 9 43.68 56.30 40.34
C GLU A 9 43.24 56.71 38.93
N SER A 10 43.76 57.85 38.42
CA SER A 10 43.51 58.29 37.05
C SER A 10 44.09 57.33 36.02
N LEU A 11 45.30 56.80 36.26
CA LEU A 11 45.94 55.82 35.39
C LEU A 11 45.20 54.48 35.37
N ARG A 12 44.71 54.00 36.53
CA ARG A 12 43.85 52.80 36.60
C ARG A 12 42.56 52.98 35.80
N LYS A 13 41.86 54.10 35.97
CA LYS A 13 40.63 54.39 35.20
C LYS A 13 40.89 54.42 33.70
N ILE A 14 42.01 55.00 33.26
CA ILE A 14 42.40 54.99 31.84
C ILE A 14 42.68 53.57 31.34
N PHE A 15 43.34 52.75 32.15
CA PHE A 15 43.63 51.35 31.78
C PHE A 15 42.35 50.51 31.67
N ASP A 16 41.44 50.63 32.64
CA ASP A 16 40.17 49.91 32.64
C ASP A 16 39.29 50.33 31.45
N LEU A 17 39.25 51.62 31.12
CA LEU A 17 38.54 52.12 29.93
C LEU A 17 39.14 51.57 28.63
N LYS A 18 40.47 51.50 28.53
CA LYS A 18 41.14 50.90 27.35
C LYS A 18 40.85 49.41 27.24
N LEU A 19 40.83 48.69 28.35
CA LEU A 19 40.51 47.26 28.38
C LEU A 19 39.06 47.00 27.98
N LEU A 20 38.13 47.83 28.47
CA LEU A 20 36.71 47.73 28.10
C LEU A 20 36.50 47.99 26.61
N HIS A 21 37.13 49.05 26.08
CA HIS A 21 37.06 49.37 24.65
C HIS A 21 37.64 48.25 23.79
N SER A 22 38.79 47.67 24.17
CA SER A 22 39.39 46.54 23.46
C SER A 22 38.48 45.31 23.42
N LYS A 23 37.78 45.00 24.52
CA LYS A 23 36.80 43.90 24.57
C LYS A 23 35.60 44.15 23.67
N GLU A 24 35.10 45.38 23.65
CA GLU A 24 33.96 45.75 22.81
C GLU A 24 34.29 45.66 21.32
N VAL A 25 35.48 46.11 20.92
CA VAL A 25 35.97 45.97 19.53
C VAL A 25 36.09 44.49 19.14
N ALA A 26 36.68 43.65 20.00
CA ALA A 26 36.80 42.21 19.73
C ALA A 26 35.44 41.51 19.64
N ARG A 27 34.46 41.93 20.45
CA ARG A 27 33.09 41.42 20.39
C ARG A 27 32.41 41.78 19.08
N GLN A 28 32.51 43.03 18.63
CA GLN A 28 31.93 43.48 17.36
C GLN A 28 32.56 42.75 16.15
N GLU A 29 33.86 42.46 16.19
CA GLU A 29 34.50 41.65 15.14
C GLU A 29 33.99 40.20 15.12
N LEU A 30 33.76 39.59 16.29
CA LEU A 30 33.21 38.24 16.39
C LEU A 30 31.76 38.18 15.90
N GLU A 31 30.92 39.16 16.28
CA GLU A 31 29.53 39.24 15.82
C GLU A 31 29.47 39.39 14.29
N LYS A 32 30.30 40.24 13.69
CA LYS A 32 30.41 40.36 12.23
C LYS A 32 30.86 39.07 11.54
N LYS A 33 31.80 38.33 12.13
CA LYS A 33 32.25 37.04 11.60
C LYS A 33 31.14 36.00 11.68
N LEU A 34 30.41 35.96 12.80
CA LEU A 34 29.30 35.04 13.00
C LEU A 34 28.19 35.28 11.97
N GLU A 35 27.79 36.54 11.80
CA GLU A 35 26.74 36.96 10.86
C GLU A 35 27.12 36.59 9.43
N LYS A 36 28.38 36.85 9.03
CA LYS A 36 28.90 36.43 7.72
C LYS A 36 28.86 34.91 7.53
N THR A 37 29.22 34.14 8.55
CA THR A 37 29.24 32.67 8.47
C THR A 37 27.82 32.10 8.35
N GLN A 38 26.84 32.72 9.04
CA GLN A 38 25.43 32.34 8.93
C GLN A 38 24.87 32.64 7.54
N GLU A 39 25.22 33.79 6.95
CA GLU A 39 24.82 34.16 5.59
C GLU A 39 25.40 33.18 4.55
N ASP A 40 26.69 32.84 4.66
CA ASP A 40 27.38 31.90 3.76
C ASP A 40 26.73 30.50 3.82
N LEU A 41 26.43 29.99 5.03
CA LEU A 41 25.73 28.71 5.23
C LEU A 41 24.33 28.72 4.64
N ARG A 42 23.59 29.83 4.78
CA ARG A 42 22.24 29.97 4.24
C ARG A 42 22.25 29.92 2.71
N LEU A 43 23.17 30.63 2.07
CA LEU A 43 23.37 30.60 0.62
C LEU A 43 23.76 29.20 0.12
N GLU A 44 24.59 28.46 0.87
CA GLU A 44 24.98 27.10 0.48
C GLU A 44 23.82 26.11 0.59
N LEU A 45 22.98 26.22 1.63
CA LEU A 45 21.77 25.42 1.78
C LEU A 45 20.76 25.69 0.65
N GLU A 46 20.57 26.95 0.29
CA GLU A 46 19.66 27.35 -0.78
C GLU A 46 20.11 26.82 -2.15
N LYS A 47 21.43 26.81 -2.41
CA LYS A 47 22.02 26.16 -3.60
C LYS A 47 21.80 24.63 -3.62
N LYS A 48 21.90 23.96 -2.47
CA LYS A 48 21.68 22.50 -2.38
C LYS A 48 20.22 22.14 -2.56
N LEU A 49 19.30 22.95 -2.03
CA LEU A 49 17.86 22.76 -2.20
C LEU A 49 17.44 22.91 -3.67
N THR A 50 17.90 23.97 -4.33
CA THR A 50 17.61 24.18 -5.77
C THR A 50 18.19 23.06 -6.65
N ALA A 51 19.40 22.57 -6.35
CA ALA A 51 19.97 21.43 -7.07
C ALA A 51 19.17 20.13 -6.88
N LEU A 52 18.61 19.90 -5.68
CA LEU A 52 17.75 18.75 -5.40
C LEU A 52 16.38 18.85 -6.08
N GLU A 53 15.80 20.05 -6.16
CA GLU A 53 14.55 20.30 -6.89
C GLU A 53 14.70 19.98 -8.38
N VAL A 54 15.79 20.46 -9.00
CA VAL A 54 16.08 20.17 -10.41
C VAL A 54 16.27 18.67 -10.65
N ALA A 55 17.01 17.97 -9.78
CA ALA A 55 17.20 16.52 -9.92
C ALA A 55 15.89 15.73 -9.81
N LYS A 56 14.99 16.16 -8.92
CA LYS A 56 13.67 15.55 -8.74
C LYS A 56 12.76 15.79 -9.95
N ASP A 57 12.82 16.98 -10.55
CA ASP A 57 12.06 17.29 -11.77
C ASP A 57 12.55 16.47 -12.96
N GLU A 58 13.85 16.22 -13.06
CA GLU A 58 14.44 15.34 -14.08
C GLU A 58 13.98 13.88 -13.91
N GLU A 59 13.98 13.35 -12.68
CA GLU A 59 13.47 12.00 -12.39
C GLU A 59 11.97 11.87 -12.65
N MET A 60 11.17 12.87 -12.27
CA MET A 60 9.74 12.87 -12.57
C MET A 60 9.50 12.88 -14.07
N LYS A 61 10.19 13.71 -14.86
CA LYS A 61 10.08 13.70 -16.33
C LYS A 61 10.40 12.32 -16.92
N GLN A 62 11.46 11.67 -16.44
CA GLN A 62 11.78 10.30 -16.89
C GLN A 62 10.69 9.29 -16.55
N PHE A 63 10.03 9.46 -15.39
CA PHE A 63 8.93 8.60 -14.98
C PHE A 63 7.67 8.83 -15.80
N THR A 64 7.33 10.09 -16.13
CA THR A 64 6.19 10.41 -16.99
C THR A 64 6.35 9.85 -18.39
N VAL A 65 7.55 9.95 -18.97
CA VAL A 65 7.85 9.37 -20.29
C VAL A 65 7.62 7.85 -20.29
N LYS A 66 8.08 7.13 -19.26
CA LYS A 66 7.82 5.68 -19.13
C LYS A 66 6.34 5.34 -18.94
N LEU A 67 5.59 6.20 -18.28
CA LEU A 67 4.14 6.05 -18.09
C LEU A 67 3.37 6.25 -19.39
N ASP A 68 3.76 7.22 -20.21
CA ASP A 68 3.14 7.45 -21.51
C ASP A 68 3.51 6.35 -22.52
N GLU A 69 4.72 5.80 -22.46
CA GLU A 69 5.10 4.59 -23.21
C GLU A 69 4.23 3.36 -22.84
N LEU A 70 3.84 3.22 -21.56
CA LEU A 70 2.93 2.16 -21.09
C LEU A 70 1.46 2.42 -21.48
N LYS A 71 1.01 3.68 -21.47
CA LYS A 71 -0.36 4.03 -21.90
C LYS A 71 -0.57 3.85 -23.41
N LEU A 72 0.43 4.20 -24.23
CA LEU A 72 0.39 3.99 -25.67
C LEU A 72 0.36 2.51 -26.07
N THR A 73 0.78 1.60 -25.18
CA THR A 73 0.61 0.15 -25.37
C THR A 73 -0.76 -0.37 -24.93
N GLU A 74 -1.50 0.37 -24.09
CA GLU A 74 -2.83 -0.01 -23.58
C GLU A 74 -4.02 0.57 -24.40
N GLU A 75 -3.81 1.65 -25.17
CA GLU A 75 -4.89 2.29 -25.95
C GLU A 75 -5.24 1.60 -27.28
N GLY A 76 -4.57 0.50 -27.62
CA GLY A 76 -4.95 -0.40 -28.70
C GLY A 76 -5.74 -1.61 -28.19
N ASN A 77 -7.07 -1.50 -28.13
CA ASN A 77 -8.06 -2.54 -27.76
C ASN A 77 -8.19 -2.89 -26.27
N PHE A 78 -8.86 -2.03 -25.50
CA PHE A 78 -9.68 -2.47 -24.36
C PHE A 78 -11.17 -2.40 -24.71
N GLN A 79 -11.62 -3.33 -25.56
CA GLN A 79 -12.96 -3.86 -25.39
C GLN A 79 -12.95 -4.62 -24.06
N PHE A 80 -13.96 -4.42 -23.20
CA PHE A 80 -14.23 -5.37 -22.13
C PHE A 80 -14.50 -6.72 -22.81
N ASN A 81 -13.45 -7.53 -22.96
CA ASN A 81 -13.65 -8.95 -23.04
C ASN A 81 -14.18 -9.33 -21.66
N GLU A 82 -15.49 -9.56 -21.57
CA GLU A 82 -15.98 -10.65 -20.73
C GLU A 82 -15.26 -11.91 -21.21
N ASP A 83 -14.00 -12.07 -20.77
CA ASP A 83 -13.39 -13.38 -20.76
C ASP A 83 -14.28 -14.20 -19.83
N LEU A 84 -15.03 -15.10 -20.47
CA LEU A 84 -15.81 -16.21 -19.91
C LEU A 84 -14.89 -17.12 -19.09
N GLY A 85 -14.29 -16.59 -18.03
CA GLY A 85 -13.52 -17.33 -17.05
C GLY A 85 -14.44 -17.97 -16.02
N ASP A 86 -13.98 -19.07 -15.45
CA ASP A 86 -14.71 -19.80 -14.41
C ASP A 86 -15.07 -18.86 -13.23
N PRO A 87 -16.34 -18.85 -12.76
CA PRO A 87 -16.77 -17.96 -11.68
C PRO A 87 -15.98 -18.14 -10.39
N ILE A 88 -15.55 -19.38 -10.09
CA ILE A 88 -14.74 -19.69 -8.91
C ILE A 88 -13.34 -19.11 -9.10
N LEU A 89 -12.72 -19.27 -10.27
CA LEU A 89 -11.40 -18.71 -10.55
C LEU A 89 -11.38 -17.19 -10.41
N ASN A 90 -12.43 -16.51 -10.89
CA ASN A 90 -12.60 -15.07 -10.71
C ASN A 90 -12.77 -14.68 -9.24
N GLN A 91 -13.48 -15.50 -8.45
CA GLN A 91 -13.58 -15.30 -7.00
C GLN A 91 -12.23 -15.47 -6.31
N ILE A 92 -11.44 -16.49 -6.66
CA ILE A 92 -10.08 -16.68 -6.14
C ILE A 92 -9.21 -15.48 -6.49
N LYS A 93 -9.18 -15.03 -7.76
CA LYS A 93 -8.42 -13.85 -8.21
C LYS A 93 -8.76 -12.61 -7.38
N ARG A 94 -10.05 -12.41 -7.11
CA ARG A 94 -10.56 -11.25 -6.35
C ARG A 94 -10.25 -11.35 -4.86
N MET A 95 -10.44 -12.51 -4.25
CA MET A 95 -10.38 -12.69 -2.79
C MET A 95 -8.99 -13.02 -2.29
N PHE A 96 -8.19 -13.69 -3.11
CA PHE A 96 -6.88 -14.20 -2.78
C PHE A 96 -5.85 -13.71 -3.80
N PRO A 97 -5.68 -12.38 -3.97
CA PRO A 97 -4.82 -11.81 -5.02
C PRO A 97 -3.33 -12.17 -4.86
N ARG A 98 -2.95 -12.72 -3.71
CA ARG A 98 -1.58 -13.21 -3.43
C ARG A 98 -1.33 -14.62 -3.95
N ILE A 99 -2.38 -15.42 -4.17
CA ILE A 99 -2.24 -16.72 -4.83
C ILE A 99 -1.89 -16.42 -6.28
N ARG A 100 -0.73 -16.92 -6.72
CA ARG A 100 -0.35 -16.85 -8.12
C ARG A 100 -1.16 -17.89 -8.89
N LEU A 101 -1.97 -17.42 -9.85
CA LEU A 101 -2.83 -18.27 -10.67
C LEU A 101 -2.27 -18.42 -12.09
N ASP A 102 -1.76 -17.34 -12.66
CA ASP A 102 -1.19 -17.35 -14.01
C ASP A 102 0.29 -17.80 -13.92
N LEU A 103 0.49 -19.13 -13.94
CA LEU A 103 1.80 -19.79 -13.94
C LEU A 103 2.33 -19.99 -15.36
N ASP A 104 3.65 -19.89 -15.54
CA ASP A 104 4.29 -20.33 -16.79
C ASP A 104 4.47 -21.86 -16.80
N GLU A 105 3.52 -22.53 -17.44
CA GLU A 105 3.50 -23.99 -17.58
C GLU A 105 4.21 -24.49 -18.85
N SER A 106 4.78 -23.60 -19.64
CA SER A 106 5.38 -23.94 -20.92
C SER A 106 6.83 -24.45 -20.80
N GLY A 107 7.30 -25.14 -21.83
CA GLY A 107 8.69 -25.57 -21.96
C GLY A 107 9.03 -26.92 -21.32
N THR A 108 10.34 -27.17 -21.20
CA THR A 108 10.92 -28.42 -20.67
C THR A 108 11.95 -28.08 -19.60
N SER A 109 12.01 -28.89 -18.54
CA SER A 109 13.00 -28.69 -17.49
C SER A 109 14.41 -29.03 -17.93
N SER A 110 15.36 -28.18 -17.57
CA SER A 110 16.78 -28.53 -17.58
C SER A 110 17.07 -29.69 -16.63
N ALA A 111 18.22 -30.36 -16.80
CA ALA A 111 18.61 -31.46 -15.92
C ALA A 111 18.75 -31.04 -14.45
N GLU A 112 19.17 -29.79 -14.20
CA GLU A 112 19.30 -29.23 -12.85
C GLU A 112 17.94 -28.97 -12.21
N GLU A 113 17.00 -28.39 -12.96
CA GLU A 113 15.62 -28.17 -12.49
C GLU A 113 14.90 -29.50 -12.26
N GLN A 114 15.10 -30.48 -13.15
CA GLN A 114 14.50 -31.80 -12.98
C GLN A 114 15.02 -32.47 -11.71
N LYS A 115 16.31 -32.32 -11.41
CA LYS A 115 16.89 -32.81 -10.14
C LYS A 115 16.24 -32.15 -8.92
N LEU A 116 16.00 -30.84 -8.95
CA LEU A 116 15.29 -30.14 -7.86
C LEU A 116 13.87 -30.67 -7.64
N VAL A 117 13.17 -30.96 -8.74
CA VAL A 117 11.81 -31.54 -8.72
C VAL A 117 11.84 -32.97 -8.17
N ASP A 118 12.79 -33.79 -8.59
CA ASP A 118 12.93 -35.19 -8.16
C ASP A 118 13.33 -35.28 -6.68
N ASP A 119 14.21 -34.38 -6.22
CA ASP A 119 14.66 -34.29 -4.83
C ASP A 119 13.61 -33.63 -3.90
N TYR A 120 12.54 -33.05 -4.45
CA TYR A 120 11.49 -32.42 -3.65
C TYR A 120 10.75 -33.47 -2.80
N ASN A 121 10.95 -33.37 -1.49
CA ASN A 121 10.23 -34.11 -0.47
C ASN A 121 9.77 -33.15 0.64
N PRO A 122 8.45 -33.03 0.88
CA PRO A 122 7.89 -32.18 1.92
C PRO A 122 7.89 -32.83 3.33
N ASN A 123 8.21 -34.13 3.45
CA ASN A 123 8.21 -34.87 4.73
C ASN A 123 9.16 -34.33 5.82
N TYR A 124 9.92 -33.28 5.56
CA TYR A 124 10.74 -32.61 6.56
C TYR A 124 9.94 -31.60 7.42
N GLU A 125 8.68 -31.31 7.06
CA GLU A 125 7.79 -30.35 7.72
C GLU A 125 6.34 -30.89 7.84
N GLU A 126 5.52 -30.26 8.68
CA GLU A 126 4.08 -30.54 8.79
C GLU A 126 3.40 -30.20 7.45
N MET A 127 2.88 -31.19 6.73
CA MET A 127 2.34 -30.99 5.39
C MET A 127 0.96 -30.36 5.38
N GLU A 128 0.79 -29.34 4.55
CA GLU A 128 -0.52 -28.80 4.21
C GLU A 128 -1.23 -29.77 3.26
N THR A 129 -2.36 -30.31 3.71
CA THR A 129 -3.15 -31.29 2.96
C THR A 129 -4.53 -30.76 2.60
N PHE A 130 -4.86 -30.79 1.30
CA PHE A 130 -6.10 -30.27 0.72
C PHE A 130 -7.09 -31.41 0.38
N GLY A 131 -8.39 -31.14 0.45
CA GLY A 131 -9.44 -32.10 0.05
C GLY A 131 -10.36 -32.56 1.16
N LEU A 132 -10.35 -31.88 2.31
CA LEU A 132 -11.45 -31.92 3.25
C LEU A 132 -12.64 -31.11 2.70
N VAL A 133 -13.87 -31.55 2.98
CA VAL A 133 -15.11 -30.98 2.41
C VAL A 133 -15.25 -29.48 2.68
N ARG A 134 -14.67 -28.98 3.77
CA ARG A 134 -14.54 -27.55 4.06
C ARG A 134 -13.21 -27.34 4.75
N ASP A 135 -12.28 -26.68 4.08
CA ASP A 135 -11.01 -26.29 4.68
C ASP A 135 -10.93 -24.77 4.81
N PRO A 136 -11.22 -24.21 6.00
CA PRO A 136 -11.17 -22.77 6.23
C PRO A 136 -9.75 -22.20 6.15
N LYS A 137 -8.70 -23.04 6.12
CA LYS A 137 -7.30 -22.64 6.01
C LYS A 137 -6.72 -22.87 4.62
N ALA A 138 -7.54 -23.25 3.63
CA ALA A 138 -7.08 -23.53 2.28
C ALA A 138 -6.28 -22.37 1.67
N TYR A 139 -6.69 -21.13 1.95
CA TYR A 139 -5.98 -19.94 1.48
C TYR A 139 -4.57 -19.83 2.07
N GLU A 140 -4.44 -19.84 3.40
CA GLU A 140 -3.16 -19.72 4.09
C GLU A 140 -2.23 -20.88 3.73
N GLN A 141 -2.76 -22.10 3.69
CA GLN A 141 -2.02 -23.28 3.28
C GLN A 141 -1.52 -23.16 1.84
N MET A 142 -2.34 -22.64 0.92
CA MET A 142 -1.94 -22.48 -0.48
C MET A 142 -0.79 -21.49 -0.62
N LEU A 143 -0.82 -20.40 0.15
CA LEU A 143 0.29 -19.45 0.17
C LEU A 143 1.59 -20.09 0.67
N VAL A 144 1.52 -20.88 1.74
CA VAL A 144 2.70 -21.57 2.28
C VAL A 144 3.29 -22.53 1.26
N VAL A 145 2.45 -23.30 0.54
CA VAL A 145 2.92 -24.20 -0.51
C VAL A 145 3.58 -23.44 -1.67
N GLN A 146 2.96 -22.36 -2.16
CA GLN A 146 3.55 -21.55 -3.22
C GLN A 146 4.86 -20.86 -2.80
N GLU A 147 4.94 -20.38 -1.56
CA GLU A 147 6.16 -19.80 -1.00
C GLU A 147 7.26 -20.86 -0.90
N ARG A 148 6.95 -22.07 -0.41
CA ARG A 148 7.91 -23.18 -0.35
C ARG A 148 8.44 -23.58 -1.72
N PHE A 149 7.58 -23.63 -2.75
CA PHE A 149 8.02 -23.90 -4.12
C PHE A 149 8.96 -22.81 -4.64
N LYS A 150 8.65 -21.53 -4.40
CA LYS A 150 9.51 -20.40 -4.78
C LYS A 150 10.86 -20.45 -4.08
N ASP A 151 10.87 -20.67 -2.77
CA ASP A 151 12.09 -20.67 -1.95
C ASP A 151 13.04 -21.80 -2.34
N ARG A 152 12.49 -22.94 -2.77
CA ARG A 152 13.26 -24.08 -3.30
C ARG A 152 13.63 -23.94 -4.78
N GLY A 153 13.22 -22.86 -5.44
CA GLY A 153 13.48 -22.63 -6.87
C GLY A 153 12.80 -23.66 -7.77
N ILE A 154 11.66 -24.23 -7.34
CA ILE A 154 10.90 -25.19 -8.15
C ILE A 154 10.29 -24.42 -9.34
N PRO A 155 10.47 -24.89 -10.59
CA PRO A 155 9.91 -24.22 -11.75
C PRO A 155 8.37 -24.33 -11.76
N GLU A 156 7.68 -23.26 -12.19
CA GLU A 156 6.21 -23.13 -12.10
C GLU A 156 5.45 -24.25 -12.81
N ARG A 157 5.91 -24.66 -13.99
CA ARG A 157 5.42 -25.85 -14.74
C ARG A 157 5.40 -27.16 -13.94
N SER A 158 6.19 -27.26 -12.87
CA SER A 158 6.26 -28.44 -12.00
C SER A 158 5.43 -28.30 -10.72
N TRP A 159 4.80 -27.15 -10.47
CA TRP A 159 4.03 -26.92 -9.24
C TRP A 159 2.77 -27.79 -9.18
N MET A 160 1.97 -27.82 -10.24
CA MET A 160 0.76 -28.66 -10.31
C MET A 160 1.05 -30.15 -10.03
N PRO A 161 1.99 -30.82 -10.73
CA PRO A 161 2.25 -32.24 -10.49
C PRO A 161 2.82 -32.51 -9.09
N LEU A 162 3.66 -31.62 -8.55
CA LEU A 162 4.15 -31.77 -7.17
C LEU A 162 3.05 -31.55 -6.13
N PHE A 163 2.15 -30.58 -6.37
CA PHE A 163 0.99 -30.35 -5.52
C PHE A 163 0.08 -31.57 -5.46
N LEU A 164 -0.26 -32.14 -6.63
CA LEU A 164 -1.06 -33.35 -6.73
C LEU A 164 -0.38 -34.59 -6.12
N LYS A 165 0.96 -34.62 -6.10
CA LYS A 165 1.71 -35.74 -5.52
C LYS A 165 1.75 -35.70 -3.98
N TYR A 166 1.85 -34.51 -3.38
CA TYR A 166 2.18 -34.38 -1.96
C TYR A 166 1.13 -33.66 -1.11
N HIS A 167 0.37 -32.74 -1.69
CA HIS A 167 -0.48 -31.81 -0.94
C HIS A 167 -1.97 -32.14 -1.03
N VAL A 168 -2.39 -33.12 -1.84
CA VAL A 168 -3.81 -33.50 -1.93
C VAL A 168 -4.08 -34.82 -1.20
N THR A 169 -5.22 -34.86 -0.52
CA THR A 169 -5.78 -36.12 0.00
C THR A 169 -6.22 -37.02 -1.16
N ALA A 170 -6.34 -38.32 -0.90
CA ALA A 170 -6.81 -39.27 -1.91
C ALA A 170 -8.14 -38.85 -2.56
N ARG A 171 -9.06 -38.25 -1.78
CA ARG A 171 -10.37 -37.78 -2.28
C ARG A 171 -10.23 -36.68 -3.33
N LEU A 172 -9.57 -35.58 -3.00
CA LEU A 172 -9.32 -34.50 -3.95
C LEU A 172 -8.40 -34.93 -5.08
N CYS A 173 -7.49 -35.88 -4.84
CA CYS A 173 -6.64 -36.44 -5.89
C CYS A 173 -7.45 -37.10 -7.01
N TYR A 174 -8.58 -37.77 -6.71
CA TYR A 174 -9.43 -38.34 -7.76
C TYR A 174 -10.13 -37.26 -8.58
N ASP A 175 -10.70 -36.26 -7.92
CA ASP A 175 -11.44 -35.19 -8.60
C ASP A 175 -10.50 -34.25 -9.38
N ALA A 176 -9.31 -33.99 -8.85
CA ALA A 176 -8.32 -33.07 -9.41
C ALA A 176 -7.34 -33.72 -10.40
N LYS A 177 -7.35 -35.05 -10.56
CA LYS A 177 -6.44 -35.76 -11.48
C LYS A 177 -6.59 -35.32 -12.94
N ASP A 178 -7.81 -34.93 -13.32
CA ASP A 178 -8.15 -34.54 -14.69
C ASP A 178 -7.88 -33.04 -14.98
N SER A 179 -7.36 -32.29 -14.01
CA SER A 179 -7.01 -30.89 -14.21
C SER A 179 -5.82 -30.77 -15.16
N LYS A 180 -5.99 -29.98 -16.23
CA LYS A 180 -4.99 -29.82 -17.29
C LYS A 180 -3.93 -28.77 -16.98
N ASN A 181 -4.28 -27.82 -16.11
CA ASN A 181 -3.45 -26.70 -15.73
C ASN A 181 -3.74 -26.29 -14.27
N TRP A 182 -2.89 -25.41 -13.75
CA TRP A 182 -2.97 -24.88 -12.40
C TRP A 182 -4.31 -24.20 -12.09
N ASN A 183 -4.87 -23.44 -13.04
CA ASN A 183 -6.15 -22.75 -12.84
C ASN A 183 -7.31 -23.74 -12.64
N GLU A 184 -7.39 -24.79 -13.46
CA GLU A 184 -8.37 -25.87 -13.31
C GLU A 184 -8.18 -26.62 -11.98
N LEU A 185 -6.94 -26.80 -11.51
CA LEU A 185 -6.67 -27.36 -10.19
C LEU A 185 -7.17 -26.43 -9.07
N MET A 186 -6.89 -25.13 -9.15
CA MET A 186 -7.31 -24.17 -8.13
C MET A 186 -8.83 -24.07 -8.01
N ILE A 187 -9.56 -24.14 -9.12
CA ILE A 187 -11.03 -24.21 -9.08
C ILE A 187 -11.49 -25.38 -8.22
N LYS A 188 -10.95 -26.58 -8.43
CA LYS A 188 -11.33 -27.79 -7.68
C LYS A 188 -10.89 -27.74 -6.20
N VAL A 189 -9.72 -27.17 -5.93
CA VAL A 189 -9.23 -26.98 -4.55
C VAL A 189 -10.19 -26.10 -3.75
N PHE A 190 -10.70 -25.03 -4.37
CA PHE A 190 -11.58 -24.06 -3.73
C PHE A 190 -13.08 -24.28 -4.02
N GLU A 191 -13.46 -25.35 -4.71
CA GLU A 191 -14.85 -25.59 -5.14
C GLU A 191 -15.82 -25.68 -3.96
N ASN A 192 -15.36 -26.26 -2.85
CA ASN A 192 -16.13 -26.37 -1.61
C ASN A 192 -15.70 -25.36 -0.54
N TYR A 193 -14.86 -24.38 -0.92
CA TYR A 193 -14.51 -23.30 -0.01
C TYR A 193 -15.78 -22.50 0.29
N ASP A 194 -16.05 -22.28 1.58
CA ASP A 194 -17.15 -21.43 2.00
C ASP A 194 -16.71 -19.99 1.73
N PHE A 195 -16.95 -19.54 0.50
CA PHE A 195 -16.96 -18.14 0.12
C PHE A 195 -18.11 -17.48 0.89
N ASP A 196 -17.99 -17.39 2.22
CA ASP A 196 -19.01 -16.87 3.10
C ASP A 196 -19.26 -15.44 2.67
N THR A 197 -20.37 -15.28 1.96
CA THR A 197 -20.80 -14.02 1.37
C THR A 197 -20.75 -12.85 2.33
N LYS A 198 -20.82 -13.06 3.65
CA LYS A 198 -20.73 -11.98 4.64
C LYS A 198 -19.31 -11.54 4.93
N GLU A 199 -18.38 -12.47 5.22
CA GLU A 199 -16.95 -12.14 5.33
C GLU A 199 -16.45 -11.53 4.00
N ASP A 200 -16.96 -12.03 2.88
CA ASP A 200 -16.62 -11.54 1.54
C ASP A 200 -17.18 -10.15 1.24
N GLN A 201 -18.42 -9.88 1.67
CA GLN A 201 -18.99 -8.53 1.62
C GLN A 201 -18.15 -7.58 2.47
N ILE A 202 -17.75 -7.99 3.68
CA ILE A 202 -16.91 -7.17 4.57
C ILE A 202 -15.55 -6.89 3.92
N ARG A 203 -14.84 -7.91 3.42
CA ARG A 203 -13.56 -7.76 2.72
C ARG A 203 -13.71 -6.86 1.50
N TYR A 204 -14.74 -7.06 0.68
CA TYR A 204 -15.02 -6.21 -0.47
C TYR A 204 -15.27 -4.76 -0.07
N HIS A 205 -16.09 -4.51 0.95
CA HIS A 205 -16.34 -3.16 1.46
C HIS A 205 -15.07 -2.52 2.01
N ILE A 206 -14.21 -3.29 2.69
CA ILE A 206 -12.92 -2.80 3.16
C ILE A 206 -12.02 -2.39 1.99
N HIS A 207 -11.96 -3.20 0.93
CA HIS A 207 -11.13 -2.93 -0.25
C HIS A 207 -11.68 -1.80 -1.14
N THR A 208 -12.99 -1.62 -1.21
CA THR A 208 -13.64 -0.61 -2.05
C THR A 208 -13.99 0.68 -1.32
N PHE A 209 -13.73 0.76 -0.02
CA PHE A 209 -14.01 1.93 0.80
C PHE A 209 -13.40 3.22 0.21
N THR A 210 -14.19 4.27 0.13
CA THR A 210 -13.75 5.61 -0.28
C THR A 210 -14.27 6.63 0.73
N VAL A 211 -13.49 7.68 0.97
CA VAL A 211 -13.87 8.75 1.90
C VAL A 211 -14.66 9.80 1.13
N ASN A 212 -15.88 10.07 1.57
CA ASN A 212 -16.68 11.18 1.07
C ASN A 212 -16.16 12.50 1.70
N PRO A 213 -15.75 13.50 0.90
CA PRO A 213 -15.21 14.76 1.41
C PRO A 213 -16.24 15.61 2.16
N ASP A 214 -17.54 15.41 1.92
CA ASP A 214 -18.62 16.19 2.54
C ASP A 214 -19.03 15.68 3.93
N LYS A 215 -18.36 14.64 4.44
CA LYS A 215 -18.67 13.99 5.71
C LYS A 215 -17.45 13.96 6.64
N PRO A 216 -17.66 13.93 7.96
CA PRO A 216 -16.56 13.78 8.92
C PRO A 216 -15.72 12.54 8.60
N VAL A 217 -14.41 12.72 8.43
CA VAL A 217 -13.49 11.63 8.03
C VAL A 217 -13.41 10.57 9.10
N LYS A 218 -13.33 10.99 10.37
CA LYS A 218 -13.21 10.10 11.52
C LYS A 218 -14.35 9.07 11.56
N GLU A 219 -15.60 9.49 11.39
CA GLU A 219 -16.76 8.59 11.42
C GLU A 219 -16.73 7.56 10.28
N GLN A 220 -16.32 7.99 9.08
CA GLN A 220 -16.21 7.12 7.93
C GLN A 220 -15.10 6.07 8.11
N LEU A 221 -13.93 6.50 8.60
CA LEU A 221 -12.81 5.61 8.90
C LEU A 221 -13.14 4.63 10.04
N LEU A 222 -13.87 5.08 11.06
CA LEU A 222 -14.34 4.20 12.13
C LEU A 222 -15.34 3.18 11.62
N THR A 223 -16.28 3.58 10.75
CA THR A 223 -17.20 2.64 10.09
C THR A 223 -16.42 1.59 9.31
N TRP A 224 -15.41 2.02 8.55
CA TRP A 224 -14.54 1.13 7.79
C TRP A 224 -13.72 0.16 8.65
N ALA A 225 -13.21 0.62 9.79
CA ALA A 225 -12.48 -0.22 10.73
C ALA A 225 -13.41 -1.20 11.48
N ASN A 226 -14.61 -0.74 11.87
CA ASN A 226 -15.59 -1.56 12.59
C ASN A 226 -16.18 -2.67 11.72
N LEU A 227 -16.31 -2.48 10.41
CA LEU A 227 -16.72 -3.56 9.49
C LEU A 227 -15.82 -4.80 9.62
N GLY A 228 -14.52 -4.61 9.82
CA GLY A 228 -13.59 -5.72 10.04
C GLY A 228 -13.77 -6.45 11.37
N LEU A 229 -14.32 -5.78 12.40
CA LEU A 229 -14.66 -6.39 13.69
C LEU A 229 -15.97 -7.17 13.67
N GLU A 230 -16.85 -6.94 12.69
CA GLU A 230 -18.15 -7.62 12.62
C GLU A 230 -18.01 -9.13 12.43
N HIS A 231 -16.84 -9.60 11.99
CA HIS A 231 -16.55 -11.00 11.80
C HIS A 231 -15.36 -11.46 12.66
N HIS A 232 -15.62 -12.36 13.60
CA HIS A 232 -14.65 -12.81 14.60
C HIS A 232 -13.40 -13.54 14.06
N THR A 233 -13.40 -13.98 12.80
CA THR A 233 -12.26 -14.63 12.13
C THR A 233 -11.37 -13.66 11.36
N LEU A 234 -11.82 -12.43 11.13
CA LEU A 234 -11.11 -11.44 10.32
C LEU A 234 -10.06 -10.70 11.16
N GLY A 235 -8.79 -11.01 10.91
CA GLY A 235 -7.67 -10.20 11.40
C GLY A 235 -7.56 -8.87 10.65
N LEU A 236 -6.85 -7.89 11.23
CA LEU A 236 -6.59 -6.61 10.55
C LEU A 236 -5.83 -6.85 9.24
N LEU A 237 -6.45 -6.49 8.13
CA LEU A 237 -5.86 -6.68 6.81
C LEU A 237 -4.70 -5.70 6.56
N ASP A 238 -3.57 -6.21 6.06
CA ASP A 238 -2.40 -5.40 5.72
C ASP A 238 -2.74 -4.29 4.71
N ALA A 239 -3.59 -4.59 3.72
CA ALA A 239 -4.03 -3.63 2.72
C ALA A 239 -4.80 -2.45 3.34
N GLN A 240 -5.68 -2.72 4.31
CA GLN A 240 -6.43 -1.70 5.04
C GLN A 240 -5.48 -0.79 5.83
N ARG A 241 -4.51 -1.38 6.53
CA ARG A 241 -3.47 -0.66 7.26
C ARG A 241 -2.61 0.24 6.36
N LEU A 242 -2.15 -0.30 5.23
CA LEU A 242 -1.32 0.44 4.27
C LEU A 242 -2.08 1.59 3.61
N ARG A 243 -3.35 1.39 3.28
CA ARG A 243 -4.19 2.41 2.67
C ARG A 243 -4.49 3.56 3.62
N TYR A 244 -4.75 3.26 4.89
CA TYR A 244 -4.88 4.29 5.93
C TYR A 244 -3.58 5.08 6.12
N ALA A 245 -2.42 4.40 6.15
CA ALA A 245 -1.14 5.09 6.22
C ALA A 245 -0.91 6.05 5.04
N ARG A 246 -1.31 5.65 3.82
CA ARG A 246 -1.25 6.53 2.64
C ARG A 246 -2.18 7.74 2.80
N PHE A 247 -3.41 7.51 3.22
CA PHE A 247 -4.39 8.56 3.49
C PHE A 247 -3.85 9.60 4.50
N LEU A 248 -3.26 9.15 5.61
CA LEU A 248 -2.62 10.05 6.59
C LEU A 248 -1.48 10.87 5.97
N LYS A 249 -0.66 10.25 5.13
CA LYS A 249 0.43 10.95 4.44
C LYS A 249 -0.10 12.05 3.51
N GLU A 250 -1.16 11.77 2.76
CA GLU A 250 -1.83 12.74 1.87
C GLU A 250 -2.43 13.93 2.65
N HIS A 251 -2.73 13.75 3.94
CA HIS A 251 -3.26 14.79 4.83
C HIS A 251 -2.18 15.46 5.69
N ASN A 252 -0.90 15.34 5.32
CA ASN A 252 0.26 15.90 6.04
C ASN A 252 0.54 15.28 7.43
N PHE A 253 0.02 14.08 7.72
CA PHE A 253 0.30 13.32 8.95
C PHE A 253 1.40 12.26 8.75
N SER A 254 2.49 12.62 8.05
CA SER A 254 3.55 11.68 7.64
C SER A 254 4.19 10.85 8.77
N PRO A 255 4.50 11.40 9.96
CA PRO A 255 5.03 10.59 11.08
C PRO A 255 4.05 9.51 11.55
N LEU A 256 2.75 9.81 11.54
CA LEU A 256 1.68 8.90 11.97
C LEU A 256 1.36 7.84 10.91
N ALA A 257 1.67 8.11 9.64
CA ALA A 257 1.62 7.09 8.60
C ALA A 257 2.61 5.94 8.87
N ILE A 258 3.75 6.20 9.53
CA ILE A 258 4.73 5.17 9.87
C ILE A 258 4.23 4.31 11.03
N SER A 259 3.62 4.90 12.06
CA SER A 259 3.03 4.15 13.18
C SER A 259 1.84 3.31 12.73
N ALA A 260 1.00 3.84 11.84
CA ALA A 260 -0.13 3.13 11.27
C ALA A 260 0.28 1.80 10.64
N LYS A 261 1.42 1.72 9.94
CA LYS A 261 1.93 0.49 9.32
C LYS A 261 2.31 -0.63 10.29
N LYS A 262 2.43 -0.34 11.59
CA LYS A 262 2.87 -1.29 12.63
C LYS A 262 1.70 -1.85 13.47
N LEU A 263 0.48 -1.43 13.19
CA LEU A 263 -0.73 -1.85 13.91
C LEU A 263 -1.02 -3.34 13.66
N ARG A 264 -1.37 -4.06 14.73
CA ARG A 264 -1.50 -5.52 14.73
C ARG A 264 -2.95 -6.03 14.69
N ASP A 265 -3.88 -5.25 15.23
CA ASP A 265 -5.29 -5.63 15.38
C ASP A 265 -6.23 -4.45 15.15
N TYR A 266 -7.52 -4.75 15.05
CA TYR A 266 -8.56 -3.75 14.82
C TYR A 266 -8.75 -2.80 16.01
N GLU A 267 -8.50 -3.23 17.25
CA GLU A 267 -8.61 -2.37 18.43
C GLU A 267 -7.56 -1.24 18.38
N ALA A 268 -6.30 -1.60 18.11
CA ALA A 268 -5.21 -0.65 17.91
C ALA A 268 -5.47 0.26 16.70
N PHE A 269 -6.07 -0.28 15.64
CA PHE A 269 -6.45 0.49 14.45
C PHE A 269 -7.52 1.54 14.74
N ILE A 270 -8.59 1.15 15.44
CA ILE A 270 -9.67 2.06 15.87
C ILE A 270 -9.14 3.12 16.81
N LYS A 271 -8.28 2.75 17.76
CA LYS A 271 -7.63 3.71 18.66
C LYS A 271 -6.81 4.73 17.88
N HIS A 272 -6.00 4.28 16.93
CA HIS A 272 -5.20 5.18 16.08
C HIS A 272 -6.08 6.13 15.26
N ILE A 273 -7.20 5.65 14.71
CA ILE A 273 -8.18 6.50 14.01
C ILE A 273 -8.79 7.51 14.97
N ASN A 274 -9.13 7.11 16.20
CA ASN A 274 -9.71 8.01 17.19
C ASN A 274 -8.77 9.15 17.58
N ASP A 275 -7.49 8.83 17.73
CA ASP A 275 -6.46 9.76 18.20
C ASP A 275 -5.96 10.70 17.10
N PHE A 276 -5.97 10.24 15.84
CA PHE A 276 -5.20 10.89 14.77
C PHE A 276 -5.96 11.12 13.44
N ALA A 277 -7.22 10.70 13.32
CA ALA A 277 -7.96 10.97 12.09
C ALA A 277 -8.11 12.49 11.87
N PRO A 278 -7.82 12.99 10.67
CA PRO A 278 -8.09 14.39 10.35
C PRO A 278 -9.59 14.66 10.46
N PRO A 279 -9.99 15.90 10.81
CA PRO A 279 -11.40 16.24 10.98
C PRO A 279 -12.17 16.16 9.65
N ASN A 280 -11.55 16.66 8.58
CA ASN A 280 -12.12 16.71 7.22
C ASN A 280 -11.09 16.22 6.20
N VAL A 281 -11.58 15.83 5.01
CA VAL A 281 -10.68 15.51 3.89
C VAL A 281 -9.95 16.79 3.50
N ALA A 282 -8.64 16.70 3.29
CA ALA A 282 -7.88 17.81 2.75
C ALA A 282 -8.45 18.12 1.36
N VAL A 283 -9.11 19.28 1.23
CA VAL A 283 -9.49 19.80 -0.07
C VAL A 283 -8.19 20.17 -0.76
N PRO A 284 -7.91 19.68 -1.98
CA PRO A 284 -6.77 20.16 -2.74
C PRO A 284 -6.92 21.68 -2.88
N ASP A 285 -5.91 22.44 -2.48
CA ASP A 285 -5.91 23.89 -2.69
C ASP A 285 -6.14 24.13 -4.20
N LYS A 286 -7.25 24.79 -4.54
CA LYS A 286 -7.66 25.08 -5.91
C LYS A 286 -6.81 26.17 -6.59
N THR A 287 -5.63 26.46 -6.07
CA THR A 287 -4.64 27.32 -6.71
C THR A 287 -3.51 26.44 -7.22
N LEU A 288 -3.78 25.81 -8.37
CA LEU A 288 -2.86 25.44 -9.46
C LEU A 288 -3.61 24.37 -10.29
N VAL A 289 -4.61 24.84 -11.04
CA VAL A 289 -5.03 24.12 -12.24
C VAL A 289 -4.04 24.55 -13.31
N ASP A 290 -3.17 23.65 -13.72
CA ASP A 290 -2.93 23.51 -15.15
C ASP A 290 -3.57 22.17 -15.53
N ASP A 291 -4.58 22.28 -16.39
CA ASP A 291 -5.33 21.16 -16.94
C ASP A 291 -4.38 20.23 -17.70
N GLU A 292 -4.29 18.97 -17.28
CA GLU A 292 -4.46 17.80 -18.14
C GLU A 292 -4.49 16.52 -17.29
N PHE A 293 -5.48 15.65 -17.56
CA PHE A 293 -5.90 14.45 -16.82
C PHE A 293 -6.79 14.64 -15.59
N SER A 294 -7.91 15.34 -15.79
CA SER A 294 -9.14 15.09 -15.05
C SER A 294 -9.92 13.92 -15.68
N SER A 295 -9.79 12.71 -15.12
CA SER A 295 -10.84 11.69 -15.24
C SER A 295 -10.82 10.72 -14.05
N THR A 296 -11.68 10.97 -13.07
CA THR A 296 -12.55 9.97 -12.40
C THR A 296 -13.43 10.67 -11.35
N SER A 297 -14.25 11.61 -11.81
CA SER A 297 -15.44 12.07 -11.10
C SER A 297 -16.67 11.77 -11.94
N PHE A 298 -17.08 10.50 -12.00
CA PHE A 298 -18.39 10.12 -12.54
C PHE A 298 -18.94 8.87 -11.83
N ALA A 299 -19.63 9.07 -10.71
CA ALA A 299 -20.46 8.01 -10.11
C ALA A 299 -21.68 8.55 -9.34
N LEU A 300 -22.22 9.72 -9.69
CA LEU A 300 -23.43 10.26 -9.03
C LEU A 300 -24.57 10.74 -9.96
N ALA A 301 -24.47 10.55 -11.29
CA ALA A 301 -25.49 11.05 -12.22
C ALA A 301 -26.41 10.00 -12.88
N ASN A 302 -26.34 8.71 -12.52
CA ASN A 302 -27.14 7.67 -13.21
C ASN A 302 -28.29 7.04 -12.41
N LYS A 303 -28.68 7.61 -11.26
CA LYS A 303 -29.82 7.10 -10.46
C LYS A 303 -31.20 7.60 -10.93
N GLU A 304 -31.28 8.69 -11.69
CA GLU A 304 -32.59 9.27 -12.07
C GLU A 304 -33.15 8.82 -13.43
N LYS A 305 -32.34 8.19 -14.29
CA LYS A 305 -32.81 7.78 -15.63
C LYS A 305 -33.48 6.40 -15.66
N TYR A 306 -33.27 5.56 -14.64
CA TYR A 306 -33.84 4.20 -14.57
C TYR A 306 -35.20 4.10 -13.84
N MET A 307 -35.66 5.16 -13.19
CA MET A 307 -36.92 5.15 -12.42
C MET A 307 -38.15 5.66 -13.18
N ARG A 308 -38.05 6.05 -14.47
CA ARG A 308 -39.18 6.63 -15.22
C ARG A 308 -39.90 5.74 -16.24
N ASN A 309 -39.46 4.49 -16.47
CA ASN A 309 -40.07 3.62 -17.50
C ASN A 309 -40.64 2.31 -16.96
N ARG A 310 -41.39 2.33 -15.85
CA ARG A 310 -42.26 1.20 -15.45
C ARG A 310 -43.62 1.68 -14.96
N VAL A 311 -44.42 2.21 -15.88
CA VAL A 311 -45.88 2.28 -15.72
C VAL A 311 -46.52 1.87 -17.04
N THR A 312 -47.00 0.62 -17.12
CA THR A 312 -48.36 0.28 -17.60
C THR A 312 -48.63 -1.23 -17.44
N PRO A 313 -49.90 -1.63 -17.31
CA PRO A 313 -50.30 -2.88 -16.67
C PRO A 313 -50.52 -4.02 -17.68
N PHE A 314 -50.27 -5.24 -17.20
CA PHE A 314 -50.68 -6.47 -17.87
C PHE A 314 -52.21 -6.48 -18.09
N GLY A 315 -52.60 -6.45 -19.37
CA GLY A 315 -53.93 -6.86 -19.81
C GLY A 315 -54.02 -8.38 -19.84
N TYR A 316 -54.93 -8.93 -19.06
CA TYR A 316 -55.46 -10.28 -19.26
C TYR A 316 -56.31 -10.31 -20.53
N SER A 317 -56.13 -11.32 -21.38
CA SER A 317 -57.24 -11.99 -22.07
C SER A 317 -56.80 -13.34 -22.61
N ARG A 318 -57.80 -14.23 -22.63
CA ARG A 318 -57.82 -15.67 -22.89
C ARG A 318 -57.21 -16.10 -24.21
#